data_AF-A0A378RPE4-F1
#
_entry.id   AF-A0A378RPE4-F1
#
_cell.length_a   1.000
_cell.length_b   1.000
_cell.length_c   1.000
_cell.angle_alpha   90.00
_cell.angle_beta   90.00
_cell.angle_gamma   90.00
#
_symmetry.space_group_name_H-M   'P 1'
#
loop_
_entity.id
_entity.type
_entity.pdbx_description
1 polymer ?
#
loop_
_entity_poly.entity_id
_entity_poly.type
_entity_poly.pdbx_seq_one_letter_code
_entity_poly.pdbx_strand_id
1 'polypeptide(L)'
;MSTGNKKQEQGTEKVPTLLDQAETASSADVVLLEEKVAALESAVSVKDATIEELKGGLKTKEEELNSKDAKIQELEKDKEGLVNELKEEKNIVAQLDALLKSEAPKQQPGENEVLIRFTLSPAGKFKLPYNVGQEVALHEEVAAEIVEAKYAEYVK
;
A
#
# COMPACT_ATOMS: atom_id res chain seq x y z
N MET A 1 41.84 113.04 -12.66
CA MET A 1 41.50 111.91 -13.57
C MET A 1 42.05 110.65 -12.90
N SER A 2 41.35 109.54 -12.67
CA SER A 2 40.15 108.98 -13.29
C SER A 2 39.45 108.08 -12.26
N THR A 3 38.14 108.24 -12.09
CA THR A 3 37.27 107.34 -11.32
C THR A 3 36.88 106.16 -12.20
N GLY A 4 37.50 104.99 -11.98
CA GLY A 4 37.15 103.73 -12.65
C GLY A 4 36.07 102.98 -11.88
N ASN A 5 34.84 103.04 -12.41
CA ASN A 5 33.64 102.42 -11.86
C ASN A 5 33.71 100.89 -11.90
N LYS A 6 33.35 100.23 -10.79
CA LYS A 6 33.07 98.79 -10.72
C LYS A 6 31.80 98.48 -11.52
N LYS A 7 31.89 97.59 -12.51
CA LYS A 7 30.71 96.95 -13.11
C LYS A 7 30.65 95.52 -12.59
N GLN A 8 29.83 95.35 -11.55
CA GLN A 8 29.48 94.07 -10.97
C GLN A 8 28.46 93.43 -11.93
N GLU A 9 28.86 92.38 -12.65
CA GLU A 9 27.94 91.55 -13.43
C GLU A 9 27.04 90.80 -12.46
N GLN A 10 25.85 91.36 -12.21
CA GLN A 10 24.75 90.63 -11.61
C GLN A 10 24.38 89.51 -12.58
N GLY A 11 24.67 88.27 -12.19
CA GLY A 11 24.15 87.10 -12.86
C GLY A 11 22.62 87.19 -12.92
N THR A 12 22.09 87.13 -14.12
CA THR A 12 20.66 86.95 -14.34
C THR A 12 20.28 85.56 -13.83
N GLU A 13 19.73 85.49 -12.63
CA GLU A 13 18.97 84.34 -12.17
C GLU A 13 17.77 84.21 -13.12
N LYS A 14 17.88 83.32 -14.13
CA LYS A 14 16.78 83.02 -15.04
C LYS A 14 15.68 82.35 -14.22
N VAL A 15 14.57 83.07 -13.99
CA VAL A 15 13.33 82.47 -13.50
C VAL A 15 12.90 81.41 -14.51
N PRO A 16 12.76 80.13 -14.12
CA PRO A 16 12.37 79.08 -15.05
C PRO A 16 11.00 79.38 -15.64
N THR A 17 10.89 79.25 -16.95
CA THR A 17 9.64 79.50 -17.66
C THR A 17 8.66 78.36 -17.40
N LEU A 18 7.35 78.60 -17.60
CA LEU A 18 6.33 77.55 -17.47
C LEU A 18 6.60 76.36 -18.41
N LEU A 19 7.27 76.59 -19.54
CA LEU A 19 7.69 75.55 -20.47
C LEU A 19 8.77 74.65 -19.85
N ASP A 20 9.77 75.25 -19.19
CA ASP A 20 10.85 74.51 -18.50
C ASP A 20 10.29 73.61 -17.38
N GLN A 21 9.26 74.05 -16.68
CA GLN A 21 8.58 73.28 -15.62
C GLN A 21 7.75 72.10 -16.18
N ALA A 22 7.08 72.31 -17.33
CA ALA A 22 6.33 71.25 -17.99
C ALA A 22 7.25 70.16 -18.59
N GLU A 23 8.38 70.55 -19.17
CA GLU A 23 9.38 69.61 -19.71
C GLU A 23 10.03 68.77 -18.60
N THR A 24 10.36 69.40 -17.47
CA THR A 24 10.91 68.71 -16.30
C THR A 24 9.92 67.78 -15.61
N ALA A 25 8.63 68.15 -15.55
CA ALA A 25 7.58 67.26 -15.07
C ALA A 25 7.37 66.07 -16.01
N SER A 26 7.31 66.32 -17.33
CA SER A 26 7.15 65.26 -18.33
C SER A 26 8.33 64.30 -18.34
N SER A 27 9.56 64.77 -18.12
CA SER A 27 10.74 63.88 -18.07
C SER A 27 10.73 63.02 -16.80
N ALA A 28 10.30 63.57 -15.66
CA ALA A 28 10.12 62.81 -14.44
C ALA A 28 9.06 61.70 -14.59
N ASP A 29 7.94 61.99 -15.24
CA ASP A 29 6.90 60.99 -15.50
C ASP A 29 7.39 59.86 -16.44
N VAL A 30 8.20 60.20 -17.45
CA VAL A 30 8.82 59.20 -18.34
C VAL A 30 9.74 58.27 -17.56
N VAL A 31 10.61 58.82 -16.69
CA VAL A 31 11.51 58.01 -15.85
C VAL A 31 10.71 57.07 -14.92
N LEU A 32 9.64 57.56 -14.29
CA LEU A 32 8.78 56.72 -13.44
C LEU A 32 8.08 55.60 -14.23
N LEU A 33 7.70 55.86 -15.48
CA LEU A 33 7.12 54.83 -16.36
C LEU A 33 8.16 53.79 -16.77
N GLU A 34 9.39 54.20 -17.12
CA GLU A 34 10.49 53.30 -17.45
C GLU A 34 10.84 52.38 -16.27
N GLU A 35 10.90 52.92 -15.05
CA GLU A 35 11.13 52.12 -13.83
C GLU A 35 10.01 51.08 -13.61
N LYS A 36 8.74 51.46 -13.84
CA LYS A 36 7.61 50.54 -13.75
C LYS A 36 7.65 49.46 -14.82
N VAL A 37 8.02 49.81 -16.05
CA VAL A 37 8.19 48.83 -17.14
C VAL A 37 9.28 47.84 -16.78
N ALA A 38 10.45 48.30 -16.34
CA ALA A 38 11.55 47.43 -15.92
C ALA A 38 11.15 46.49 -14.77
N ALA A 39 10.39 46.99 -13.79
CA ALA A 39 9.86 46.17 -12.70
C ALA A 39 8.87 45.10 -13.20
N LEU A 40 7.99 45.45 -14.14
CA LEU A 40 7.05 44.50 -14.75
C LEU A 40 7.77 43.44 -15.59
N GLU A 41 8.77 43.83 -16.39
CA GLU A 41 9.59 42.89 -17.18
C GLU A 41 10.32 41.91 -16.28
N SER A 42 10.91 42.39 -15.18
CA SER A 42 11.53 41.54 -14.18
C SER A 42 10.52 40.56 -13.55
N ALA A 43 9.32 41.05 -13.18
CA ALA A 43 8.27 40.23 -12.61
C ALA A 43 7.74 39.16 -13.59
N VAL A 44 7.64 39.48 -14.89
CA VAL A 44 7.26 38.53 -15.94
C VAL A 44 8.33 37.46 -16.08
N SER A 45 9.60 37.85 -16.16
CA SER A 45 10.73 36.91 -16.25
C SER A 45 10.76 35.91 -15.09
N VAL A 46 10.54 36.39 -13.86
CA VAL A 46 10.44 35.51 -12.68
C VAL A 46 9.26 34.53 -12.80
N LYS A 47 8.08 35.01 -13.23
CA LYS A 47 6.92 34.14 -13.40
C LYS A 47 7.14 33.09 -14.49
N ASP A 48 7.78 33.46 -15.60
CA ASP A 48 8.09 32.52 -16.69
C ASP A 48 9.04 31.42 -16.20
N ALA A 49 10.07 31.77 -15.42
CA ALA A 49 10.96 30.80 -14.79
C ALA A 49 10.21 29.84 -13.85
N THR A 50 9.31 30.37 -13.01
CA THR A 50 8.46 29.54 -12.13
C THR A 50 7.54 28.61 -12.92
N ILE A 51 6.97 29.08 -14.03
CA ILE A 51 6.11 28.26 -14.89
C ILE A 51 6.89 27.09 -15.48
N GLU A 52 8.11 27.32 -15.96
CA GLU A 52 8.96 26.25 -16.50
C GLU A 52 9.37 25.24 -15.43
N GLU A 53 9.69 25.69 -14.21
CA GLU A 53 9.94 24.80 -13.08
C GLU A 53 8.72 23.93 -12.75
N LEU A 54 7.53 24.54 -12.67
CA LEU A 54 6.28 23.82 -12.39
C LEU A 54 5.94 22.81 -13.48
N LYS A 55 6.14 23.15 -14.76
CA LYS A 55 5.96 22.21 -15.87
C LYS A 55 6.91 21.02 -15.76
N GLY A 56 8.17 21.26 -15.42
CA GLY A 56 9.15 20.21 -15.18
C GLY A 56 8.72 19.28 -14.04
N GLY A 57 8.32 19.85 -12.91
CA GLY A 57 7.83 19.10 -11.75
C GLY A 57 6.57 18.29 -12.07
N LEU A 58 5.63 18.84 -12.84
CA LEU A 58 4.42 18.16 -13.27
C LEU A 58 4.76 16.94 -14.14
N LYS A 59 5.66 17.10 -15.11
CA LYS A 59 6.11 16.00 -15.96
C LYS A 59 6.74 14.86 -15.16
N THR A 60 7.61 15.18 -14.19
CA THR A 60 8.19 14.16 -13.30
C THR A 60 7.12 13.43 -12.50
N LYS A 61 6.10 14.16 -12.00
CA LYS A 61 4.99 13.54 -11.27
C LYS A 61 4.13 12.64 -12.14
N GLU A 62 3.88 13.01 -13.40
CA GLU A 62 3.19 12.16 -14.36
C GLU A 62 3.96 10.86 -14.64
N GLU A 63 5.29 10.94 -14.81
CA GLU A 63 6.15 9.77 -15.00
C GLU A 63 6.14 8.84 -13.76
N GLU A 64 6.22 9.40 -12.55
CA GLU A 64 6.10 8.64 -11.29
C GLU A 64 4.73 7.95 -11.18
N LEU A 65 3.65 8.64 -11.56
CA LEU A 65 2.28 8.11 -11.47
C LEU A 65 2.11 6.94 -12.46
N ASN A 66 2.54 7.10 -13.70
CA ASN A 66 2.51 6.03 -14.70
C ASN A 66 3.30 4.79 -14.26
N SER A 67 4.46 4.98 -13.63
CA SER A 67 5.25 3.88 -13.07
C SER A 67 4.52 3.15 -11.94
N LYS A 68 3.84 3.89 -11.05
CA LYS A 68 3.04 3.30 -9.97
C LYS A 68 1.83 2.55 -10.49
N ASP A 69 1.14 3.08 -11.49
CA ASP A 69 -0.01 2.41 -12.11
C ASP A 69 0.39 1.09 -12.76
N ALA A 70 1.52 1.07 -13.49
CA ALA A 70 2.07 -0.18 -14.03
C ALA A 70 2.37 -1.20 -12.93
N LYS A 71 2.93 -0.75 -11.79
CA LYS A 71 3.21 -1.64 -10.66
C LYS A 71 1.95 -2.17 -9.99
N ILE A 72 0.91 -1.35 -9.90
CA ILE A 72 -0.41 -1.77 -9.37
C ILE A 72 -1.00 -2.86 -10.25
N GLN A 73 -1.00 -2.68 -11.58
CA GLN A 73 -1.51 -3.69 -12.52
C GLN A 73 -0.76 -5.03 -12.41
N GLU A 74 0.56 -5.00 -12.23
CA GLU A 74 1.35 -6.22 -12.01
C GLU A 74 0.95 -6.93 -10.71
N LEU A 75 0.83 -6.18 -9.60
CA LEU A 75 0.42 -6.74 -8.31
C LEU A 75 -1.01 -7.28 -8.32
N GLU A 76 -1.92 -6.65 -9.06
CA GLU A 76 -3.28 -7.15 -9.24
C GLU A 76 -3.30 -8.49 -9.97
N LYS A 77 -2.50 -8.62 -11.03
CA LYS A 77 -2.35 -9.88 -11.77
C LYS A 77 -1.76 -10.99 -10.89
N ASP A 78 -0.72 -10.69 -10.13
CA ASP A 78 -0.10 -11.65 -9.21
C ASP A 78 -1.10 -12.11 -8.14
N LYS A 79 -1.87 -11.16 -7.57
CA LYS A 79 -2.93 -11.45 -6.60
C LYS A 79 -4.00 -12.37 -7.20
N GLU A 80 -4.43 -12.13 -8.43
CA GLU A 80 -5.40 -13.01 -9.10
C GLU A 80 -4.85 -14.42 -9.31
N GLY A 81 -3.58 -14.56 -9.68
CA GLY A 81 -2.89 -15.84 -9.79
C GLY A 81 -2.92 -16.62 -8.47
N LEU A 82 -2.48 -15.99 -7.38
CA LEU A 82 -2.46 -16.59 -6.04
C LEU A 82 -3.87 -16.97 -5.55
N VAL A 83 -4.89 -16.17 -5.86
CA VAL A 83 -6.29 -16.49 -5.51
C VAL A 83 -6.78 -17.74 -6.22
N ASN A 84 -6.36 -17.97 -7.46
CA ASN A 84 -6.72 -19.17 -8.22
C ASN A 84 -5.99 -20.40 -7.68
N GLU A 85 -4.69 -20.31 -7.42
CA GLU A 85 -3.90 -21.37 -6.79
C GLU A 85 -4.51 -21.79 -5.44
N LEU A 86 -4.86 -20.83 -4.59
CA LEU A 86 -5.48 -21.11 -3.29
C LEU A 86 -6.84 -21.83 -3.42
N LYS A 87 -7.62 -21.51 -4.47
CA LYS A 87 -8.90 -22.19 -4.74
C LYS A 87 -8.66 -23.65 -5.15
N GLU A 88 -7.65 -23.90 -5.97
CA GLU A 88 -7.27 -25.26 -6.39
C GLU A 88 -6.79 -26.09 -5.21
N GLU A 89 -5.88 -25.55 -4.39
CA GLU A 89 -5.40 -26.20 -3.17
C GLU A 89 -6.55 -26.51 -2.21
N LYS A 90 -7.47 -25.57 -2.00
CA LYS A 90 -8.65 -25.78 -1.15
C LYS A 90 -9.53 -26.93 -1.66
N ASN A 91 -9.68 -27.07 -2.97
CA ASN A 91 -10.42 -28.17 -3.57
C ASN A 91 -9.71 -29.51 -3.34
N ILE A 92 -8.38 -29.57 -3.53
CA ILE A 92 -7.57 -30.76 -3.25
C ILE A 92 -7.72 -31.18 -1.79
N VAL A 93 -7.61 -30.23 -0.85
CA VAL A 93 -7.79 -30.50 0.58
C VAL A 93 -9.19 -31.06 0.87
N ALA A 94 -10.24 -30.47 0.29
CA ALA A 94 -11.61 -30.98 0.46
C ALA A 94 -11.78 -32.41 -0.09
N GLN A 95 -11.13 -32.75 -1.20
CA GLN A 95 -11.13 -34.10 -1.76
C GLN A 95 -10.39 -35.09 -0.86
N LEU A 96 -9.20 -34.72 -0.35
CA LEU A 96 -8.45 -35.54 0.59
C LEU A 96 -9.22 -35.78 1.90
N ASP A 97 -9.87 -34.75 2.44
CA ASP A 97 -10.73 -34.87 3.61
C ASP A 97 -11.90 -35.82 3.37
N ALA A 98 -12.50 -35.79 2.17
CA ALA A 98 -13.57 -36.71 1.81
C ALA A 98 -13.06 -38.16 1.69
N LEU A 99 -11.89 -38.36 1.09
CA LEU A 99 -11.24 -39.67 0.99
C LEU A 99 -10.93 -40.26 2.36
N LEU A 100 -10.29 -39.48 3.24
CA LEU A 100 -9.98 -39.91 4.62
C LEU A 100 -11.23 -40.30 5.42
N LYS A 101 -12.35 -39.59 5.23
CA LYS A 101 -13.63 -39.94 5.86
C LYS A 101 -14.25 -41.20 5.27
N SER A 102 -13.99 -41.50 3.99
CA SER A 102 -14.47 -42.71 3.32
C SER A 102 -13.60 -43.94 3.58
N GLU A 103 -12.31 -43.75 3.84
CA GLU A 103 -11.33 -44.81 4.15
C GLU A 103 -11.27 -45.19 5.63
N ALA A 104 -11.95 -44.45 6.51
CA ALA A 104 -12.13 -44.90 7.90
C ALA A 104 -12.77 -46.30 7.87
N PRO A 105 -12.07 -47.35 8.34
CA PRO A 105 -12.57 -48.71 8.24
C PRO A 105 -13.80 -48.84 9.11
N LYS A 106 -15.00 -48.80 8.49
CA LYS A 106 -16.20 -49.29 9.12
C LYS A 106 -16.02 -50.80 9.22
N GLN A 107 -15.45 -51.26 10.32
CA GLN A 107 -15.44 -52.68 10.64
C GLN A 107 -16.89 -53.08 10.90
N GLN A 108 -17.53 -53.61 9.86
CA GLN A 108 -18.81 -54.25 10.00
C GLN A 108 -18.53 -55.62 10.61
N PRO A 109 -19.02 -55.91 11.83
CA PRO A 109 -18.85 -57.22 12.42
C PRO A 109 -19.45 -58.29 11.51
N GLY A 110 -18.72 -59.38 11.28
CA GLY A 110 -19.26 -60.58 10.64
C GLY A 110 -20.33 -61.28 11.51
N GLU A 111 -20.91 -62.36 11.00
CA GLU A 111 -22.08 -63.06 11.58
C GLU A 111 -21.91 -63.49 13.06
N ASN A 112 -20.67 -63.62 13.55
CA ASN A 112 -20.31 -63.98 14.94
C ASN A 112 -19.30 -63.02 15.59
N GLU A 113 -19.12 -61.82 15.02
CA GLU A 113 -18.22 -60.81 15.57
C GLU A 113 -19.02 -59.69 16.23
N VAL A 114 -18.38 -59.03 17.19
CA VAL A 114 -18.93 -57.88 17.90
C VAL A 114 -17.91 -56.76 17.88
N LEU A 115 -18.41 -55.53 17.72
CA LEU A 115 -17.56 -54.35 17.68
C LEU A 115 -17.24 -53.90 19.11
N ILE A 116 -15.95 -53.85 19.46
CA ILE A 116 -15.47 -53.35 20.74
C ILE A 116 -14.50 -52.18 20.55
N ARG A 117 -14.47 -51.26 21.50
CA ARG A 117 -13.55 -50.11 21.52
C ARG A 117 -12.58 -50.26 22.67
N PHE A 118 -11.29 -50.26 22.37
CA PHE A 118 -10.26 -50.39 23.40
C PHE A 118 -10.15 -49.14 24.27
N THR A 119 -10.14 -49.33 25.59
CA THR A 119 -10.04 -48.26 26.58
C THR A 119 -8.65 -48.21 27.23
N LEU A 120 -8.33 -47.13 27.94
CA LEU A 120 -7.12 -47.08 28.75
C LEU A 120 -7.17 -48.17 29.83
N SER A 121 -6.20 -49.08 29.82
CA SER A 121 -6.07 -50.14 30.82
C SER A 121 -6.10 -49.55 32.24
N PRO A 122 -6.91 -50.10 33.16
CA PRO A 122 -6.89 -49.70 34.57
C PRO A 122 -5.55 -49.93 35.28
N ALA A 123 -4.65 -50.74 34.71
CA ALA A 123 -3.41 -51.16 35.34
C ALA A 123 -2.26 -51.41 34.34
N GLY A 124 -2.06 -50.53 33.35
CA GLY A 124 -0.80 -50.22 32.67
C GLY A 124 0.23 -51.32 32.33
N LYS A 125 -0.12 -52.61 32.19
CA LYS A 125 0.84 -53.71 32.05
C LYS A 125 0.66 -54.60 30.83
N PHE A 126 -0.36 -54.37 30.00
CA PHE A 126 -0.58 -55.14 28.78
C PHE A 126 -0.34 -54.30 27.55
N LYS A 127 0.54 -54.78 26.66
CA LYS A 127 0.72 -54.23 25.32
C LYS A 127 -0.28 -54.94 24.40
N LEU A 128 -1.45 -54.34 24.24
CA LEU A 128 -2.41 -54.81 23.26
C LEU A 128 -1.91 -54.43 21.85
N PRO A 129 -2.20 -55.25 20.81
CA PRO A 129 -1.87 -54.92 19.42
C PRO A 129 -2.76 -53.80 18.85
N TYR A 130 -3.69 -53.28 19.66
CA TYR A 130 -4.67 -52.26 19.29
C TYR A 130 -4.47 -50.98 20.10
N ASN A 131 -4.77 -49.83 19.48
CA ASN A 131 -4.64 -48.53 20.11
C ASN A 131 -5.86 -48.18 20.95
N VAL A 132 -5.67 -47.36 21.98
CA VAL A 132 -6.79 -46.78 22.74
C VAL A 132 -7.69 -45.98 21.80
N GLY A 133 -9.01 -46.18 21.91
CA GLY A 133 -10.01 -45.55 21.07
C GLY A 133 -10.23 -46.23 19.71
N GLN A 134 -9.43 -47.25 19.37
CA GLN A 134 -9.63 -48.03 18.15
C GLN A 134 -10.84 -48.96 18.31
N GLU A 135 -11.73 -48.95 17.32
CA GLU A 135 -12.83 -49.91 17.21
C GLU A 135 -12.37 -51.14 16.42
N VAL A 136 -12.60 -52.32 17.01
CA VAL A 136 -12.19 -53.61 16.44
C VAL A 136 -13.36 -54.60 16.50
N ALA A 137 -13.67 -55.25 15.38
CA ALA A 137 -14.56 -56.39 15.29
C ALA A 137 -13.78 -57.64 15.67
N LEU A 138 -14.25 -58.32 16.71
CA LEU A 138 -13.66 -59.55 17.22
C LEU A 138 -14.76 -60.58 17.46
N HIS A 139 -14.41 -61.86 17.38
CA HIS A 139 -15.34 -62.93 17.71
C HIS A 139 -15.90 -62.75 19.12
N GLU A 140 -17.19 -63.03 19.32
CA GLU A 140 -17.93 -62.72 20.55
C GLU A 140 -17.22 -63.21 21.83
N GLU A 141 -16.67 -64.42 21.80
CA GLU A 141 -15.94 -65.02 22.92
C GLU A 141 -14.70 -64.22 23.33
N VAL A 142 -13.90 -63.79 22.36
CA VAL A 142 -12.66 -63.02 22.60
C VAL A 142 -13.01 -61.61 23.06
N ALA A 143 -14.05 -61.02 22.49
CA ALA A 143 -14.54 -59.70 22.88
C ALA A 143 -15.06 -59.69 24.33
N ALA A 144 -15.81 -60.72 24.73
CA ALA A 144 -16.30 -60.86 26.09
C ALA A 144 -15.17 -60.90 27.12
N GLU A 145 -14.10 -61.65 26.85
CA GLU A 145 -12.92 -61.74 27.74
C GLU A 145 -12.24 -60.36 27.90
N ILE A 146 -12.04 -59.64 26.79
CA ILE A 146 -11.37 -58.33 26.80
C ILE A 146 -12.22 -57.27 27.52
N VAL A 147 -13.54 -57.29 27.32
CA VAL A 147 -14.49 -56.37 27.96
C VAL A 147 -14.62 -56.69 29.45
N GLU A 148 -14.71 -57.96 29.83
CA GLU A 148 -14.75 -58.40 31.24
C GLU A 148 -13.47 -57.99 31.98
N ALA A 149 -12.33 -58.09 31.31
CA ALA A 149 -11.04 -57.63 31.81
C ALA A 149 -10.90 -56.09 31.85
N LYS A 150 -11.93 -55.33 31.42
CA LYS A 150 -12.01 -53.86 31.42
C LYS A 150 -10.96 -53.17 30.55
N TYR A 151 -10.54 -53.84 29.48
CA TYR A 151 -9.64 -53.26 28.47
C TYR A 151 -10.38 -52.71 27.26
N ALA A 152 -11.67 -53.01 27.12
CA ALA A 152 -12.52 -52.50 26.07
C ALA A 152 -13.97 -52.36 26.53
N GLU A 153 -14.77 -51.68 25.73
CA GLU A 153 -16.22 -51.56 25.87
C GLU A 153 -16.92 -51.98 24.56
N TYR A 154 -18.11 -52.55 24.65
CA TYR A 154 -18.92 -52.81 23.46
C TYR A 154 -19.35 -51.49 22.81
N VAL A 155 -19.20 -51.42 21.49
CA VAL A 155 -19.71 -50.32 20.69
C VAL A 155 -21.15 -50.66 20.30
N LYS A 156 -22.10 -49.80 20.67
CA LYS A 156 -23.51 -49.92 20.32
C LYS A 156 -23.82 -49.35 18.94
#